data_AF-A0A1S2WXS5-F1
#
_entry.id   AF-A0A1S2WXS5-F1
#
_cell.length_a   1.000
_cell.length_b   1.000
_cell.length_c   1.000
_cell.angle_alpha   90.00
_cell.angle_beta   90.00
_cell.angle_gamma   90.00
#
_symmetry.space_group_name_H-M   'P 1'
#
loop_
_entity.id
_entity.type
_entity.pdbx_description
1 polymer ?
#
loop_
_entity_poly.entity_id
_entity_poly.type
_entity_poly.pdbx_seq_one_letter_code
_entity_poly.pdbx_strand_id
1 'polypeptide(L)'
;MSIIFNTFLCKWIESKKVSNKINSLRITAFQERMKIRCYKNNLETQFGVSDTPKDNQMRSILGSIDSESFRPIYKDYLNRLQRSKELNKFIFDNKYLVAIDATQYYSATKLNCPCCLTKTDKKGNVSYSHNALQAIICHPNQKYILPMMPEDITNSDGTEKQDCEINAAKRLLPKIRKDHPRMNFIWLADSIYATSPFIKSILEAKEDFIFRIKQGDHKHLYSYIDSTEHKSYKEVGDKSIIVHHYYEDVPLNKSSDITVNVIKAYVITEDKHGNKSSTIAGVWATNMKLDDNNVAKITKAARARWKIENECFKALKRSGYELTHNWGHQKGESFVIYNLIMIAFYMHQILELTDYLFKKCRQISRTFKNLWTDLTYHFKYYLFESWEHMLCFHIEKNDHSPPEIV
;
A
#
# COMPACT_ATOMS: atom_id res chain seq x y z
N MET A 1 -0.11 20.70 3.49
CA MET A 1 -0.11 21.62 2.32
C MET A 1 0.68 21.12 1.10
N SER A 2 1.86 20.47 1.21
CA SER A 2 2.58 19.85 0.05
C SER A 2 1.86 18.64 -0.61
N ILE A 3 0.76 18.19 -0.01
CA ILE A 3 0.10 16.89 -0.23
C ILE A 3 -0.85 16.89 -1.42
N ILE A 4 -1.64 17.96 -1.50
CA ILE A 4 -2.64 18.13 -2.53
C ILE A 4 -1.93 18.33 -3.88
N PHE A 5 -0.72 18.93 -3.88
CA PHE A 5 0.12 19.01 -5.06
C PHE A 5 0.38 17.63 -5.70
N ASN A 6 0.47 16.54 -4.94
CA ASN A 6 0.73 15.20 -5.49
C ASN A 6 -0.53 14.54 -6.09
N THR A 7 -1.68 14.66 -5.43
CA THR A 7 -2.98 14.24 -6.00
C THR A 7 -3.33 15.09 -7.23
N PHE A 8 -3.00 16.39 -7.19
CA PHE A 8 -3.11 17.29 -8.32
C PHE A 8 -2.06 17.03 -9.40
N LEU A 9 -0.84 16.62 -9.09
CA LEU A 9 0.18 16.25 -10.08
C LEU A 9 -0.30 15.02 -10.86
N CYS A 10 -0.80 14.01 -10.15
CA CYS A 10 -1.37 12.82 -10.77
C CYS A 10 -2.59 13.15 -11.64
N LYS A 11 -3.53 13.97 -11.14
CA LYS A 11 -4.70 14.42 -11.93
C LYS A 11 -4.40 15.43 -13.03
N TRP A 12 -3.36 16.25 -12.86
CA TRP A 12 -2.87 17.20 -13.84
C TRP A 12 -2.34 16.46 -15.06
N ILE A 13 -1.65 15.34 -14.85
CA ILE A 13 -1.18 14.47 -15.93
C ILE A 13 -2.33 13.58 -16.45
N GLU A 14 -3.26 13.13 -15.60
CA GLU A 14 -4.48 12.40 -16.00
C GLU A 14 -5.34 13.22 -17.00
N SER A 15 -5.33 14.56 -16.87
CA SER A 15 -6.03 15.48 -17.79
C SER A 15 -5.55 15.45 -19.25
N LYS A 16 -4.59 14.58 -19.59
CA LYS A 16 -4.01 14.45 -20.94
C LYS A 16 -4.37 13.18 -21.71
N LYS A 17 -5.21 12.25 -21.23
CA LYS A 17 -5.60 11.05 -22.02
C LYS A 17 -7.05 10.56 -21.86
N VAL A 18 -8.03 11.38 -22.23
CA VAL A 18 -9.24 10.85 -22.90
C VAL A 18 -9.13 11.16 -24.39
N SER A 19 -8.45 10.27 -25.10
CA SER A 19 -8.73 9.93 -26.50
C SER A 19 -9.52 8.62 -26.38
N ASN A 20 -10.84 8.61 -26.37
CA ASN A 20 -11.77 9.08 -27.39
C ASN A 20 -13.06 9.62 -26.76
N LYS A 21 -13.66 10.63 -27.41
CA LYS A 21 -14.95 11.29 -27.12
C LYS A 21 -15.00 12.23 -25.89
N ILE A 22 -14.87 13.52 -26.22
CA ILE A 22 -15.48 14.70 -25.58
C ILE A 22 -14.77 15.27 -24.32
N ASN A 23 -14.09 16.40 -24.53
CA ASN A 23 -13.79 17.50 -23.58
C ASN A 23 -13.15 17.17 -22.21
N SER A 24 -11.84 16.89 -22.16
CA SER A 24 -11.05 17.23 -20.97
C SER A 24 -10.01 18.30 -21.30
N LEU A 25 -10.40 19.57 -21.18
CA LEU A 25 -9.44 20.68 -21.12
C LEU A 25 -8.48 20.44 -19.93
N ARG A 26 -7.19 20.66 -20.16
CA ARG A 26 -6.10 20.43 -19.18
C ARG A 26 -6.34 21.22 -17.89
N ILE A 27 -6.00 20.68 -16.71
CA ILE A 27 -6.09 21.45 -15.45
C ILE A 27 -5.31 22.76 -15.57
N THR A 28 -4.11 22.75 -16.14
CA THR A 28 -3.35 23.98 -16.45
C THR A 28 -4.15 24.99 -17.26
N ALA A 29 -4.83 24.55 -18.32
CA ALA A 29 -5.61 25.46 -19.15
C ALA A 29 -6.78 26.09 -18.35
N PHE A 30 -7.37 25.36 -17.39
CA PHE A 30 -8.35 25.96 -16.47
C PHE A 30 -7.70 26.98 -15.54
N GLN A 31 -6.51 26.71 -15.01
CA GLN A 31 -5.80 27.61 -14.11
C GLN A 31 -5.26 28.86 -14.83
N GLU A 32 -4.81 28.73 -16.08
CA GLU A 32 -4.45 29.85 -16.95
C GLU A 32 -5.65 30.76 -17.22
N ARG A 33 -6.80 30.18 -17.61
CA ARG A 33 -8.05 30.94 -17.78
C ARG A 33 -8.50 31.60 -16.48
N MET A 34 -8.37 30.90 -15.35
CA MET A 34 -8.70 31.45 -14.03
C MET A 34 -7.79 32.63 -13.69
N LYS A 35 -6.48 32.54 -13.96
CA LYS A 35 -5.53 33.64 -13.76
C LYS A 35 -5.86 34.86 -14.61
N ILE A 36 -6.29 34.67 -15.85
CA ILE A 36 -6.75 35.79 -16.70
C ILE A 36 -8.02 36.45 -16.11
N ARG A 37 -8.98 35.65 -15.65
CA ARG A 37 -10.27 36.14 -15.15
C ARG A 37 -10.19 36.77 -13.75
N CYS A 38 -9.39 36.18 -12.87
CA CYS A 38 -9.38 36.47 -11.43
C CYS A 38 -8.06 37.08 -10.95
N TYR A 39 -7.08 37.31 -11.85
CA TYR A 39 -5.71 37.73 -11.56
C TYR A 39 -4.88 36.78 -10.67
N LYS A 40 -5.48 35.67 -10.24
CA LYS A 40 -4.89 34.56 -9.48
C LYS A 40 -5.49 33.22 -9.93
N ASN A 41 -4.82 32.12 -9.61
CA ASN A 41 -5.37 30.77 -9.77
C ASN A 41 -5.16 29.90 -8.52
N ASN A 42 -5.76 28.71 -8.51
CA ASN A 42 -5.67 27.80 -7.35
C ASN A 42 -4.29 27.15 -7.18
N LEU A 43 -3.45 27.10 -8.22
CA LEU A 43 -2.06 26.63 -8.07
C LEU A 43 -1.25 27.64 -7.24
N GLU A 44 -1.50 28.93 -7.44
CA GLU A 44 -0.89 30.01 -6.67
C GLU A 44 -1.41 30.04 -5.24
N THR A 45 -2.73 30.07 -5.04
CA THR A 45 -3.32 30.24 -3.71
C THR A 45 -3.15 29.01 -2.82
N GLN A 46 -3.33 27.79 -3.36
CA GLN A 46 -3.30 26.57 -2.54
C GLN A 46 -1.92 25.92 -2.46
N PHE A 47 -1.05 26.13 -3.46
CA PHE A 47 0.25 25.44 -3.55
C PHE A 47 1.45 26.37 -3.68
N GLY A 48 1.25 27.68 -3.76
CA GLY A 48 2.35 28.64 -3.94
C GLY A 48 3.06 28.52 -5.28
N VAL A 49 2.42 27.95 -6.31
CA VAL A 49 3.03 27.77 -7.63
C VAL A 49 2.67 28.93 -8.54
N SER A 50 3.63 29.85 -8.72
CA SER A 50 3.53 31.01 -9.62
C SER A 50 3.66 30.64 -11.09
N ASP A 51 4.58 29.72 -11.37
CA ASP A 51 4.99 29.32 -12.72
C ASP A 51 4.80 27.82 -12.90
N THR A 52 3.90 27.42 -13.81
CA THR A 52 3.64 26.00 -14.05
C THR A 52 4.62 25.45 -15.09
N PRO A 53 5.48 24.47 -14.75
CA PRO A 53 6.46 23.93 -15.69
C PRO A 53 5.78 23.18 -16.84
N LYS A 54 6.43 23.19 -18.01
CA LYS A 54 6.05 22.31 -19.14
C LYS A 54 6.39 20.85 -18.83
N ASP A 55 5.72 19.91 -19.48
CA ASP A 55 5.91 18.45 -19.23
C ASP A 55 7.37 18.00 -19.25
N ASN A 56 8.16 18.44 -20.24
CA ASN A 56 9.56 18.06 -20.36
C ASN A 56 10.40 18.59 -19.19
N GLN A 57 10.12 19.80 -18.73
CA GLN A 57 10.78 20.40 -17.58
C GLN A 57 10.38 19.67 -16.29
N MET A 58 9.09 19.32 -16.15
CA MET A 58 8.62 18.53 -15.00
C MET A 58 9.33 17.18 -14.93
N ARG A 59 9.43 16.44 -16.04
CA ARG A 59 10.18 15.17 -16.08
C ARG A 59 11.65 15.34 -15.70
N SER A 60 12.29 16.39 -16.21
CA SER A 60 13.69 16.68 -15.87
C SER A 60 13.87 16.96 -14.38
N ILE A 61 12.95 17.72 -13.76
CA ILE A 61 12.96 18.00 -12.33
C ILE A 61 12.76 16.70 -11.55
N LEU A 62 11.73 15.92 -11.90
CA LEU A 62 11.41 14.66 -11.21
C LEU A 62 12.57 13.65 -11.31
N GLY A 63 13.23 13.56 -12.46
CA GLY A 63 14.40 12.69 -12.64
C GLY A 63 15.67 13.13 -11.92
N SER A 64 15.71 14.36 -11.41
CA SER A 64 16.83 14.84 -10.59
C SER A 64 16.60 14.64 -9.08
N ILE A 65 15.41 14.23 -8.66
CA ILE A 65 15.09 14.04 -7.24
C ILE A 65 15.63 12.68 -6.79
N ASP A 66 16.50 12.71 -5.77
CA ASP A 66 16.87 11.48 -5.07
C ASP A 66 15.65 10.90 -4.34
N SER A 67 15.30 9.65 -4.64
CA SER A 67 14.15 8.98 -4.05
C SER A 67 14.26 8.83 -2.53
N GLU A 68 15.46 8.77 -1.95
CA GLU A 68 15.62 8.68 -0.49
C GLU A 68 15.22 9.99 0.22
N SER A 69 15.14 11.11 -0.51
CA SER A 69 14.63 12.38 0.04
C SER A 69 13.15 12.32 0.48
N PHE A 70 12.39 11.31 0.02
CA PHE A 70 11.00 11.09 0.45
C PHE A 70 10.89 10.38 1.82
N ARG A 71 11.93 9.65 2.25
CA ARG A 71 11.89 8.86 3.50
C ARG A 71 11.53 9.69 4.74
N PRO A 72 12.09 10.89 4.97
CA PRO A 72 11.69 11.75 6.09
C PRO A 72 10.20 12.10 6.11
N ILE A 73 9.54 12.18 4.95
CA ILE A 73 8.10 12.48 4.87
C ILE A 73 7.30 11.35 5.50
N TYR A 74 7.50 10.10 5.08
CA TYR A 74 6.80 8.95 5.67
C TYR A 74 7.00 8.87 7.19
N LYS A 75 8.25 9.08 7.62
CA LYS A 75 8.63 9.08 9.04
C LYS A 75 7.94 10.18 9.84
N ASP A 76 7.93 11.42 9.34
CA ASP A 76 7.30 12.56 10.02
C ASP A 76 5.80 12.35 10.21
N TYR A 77 5.08 11.93 9.17
CA TYR A 77 3.63 11.70 9.29
C TYR A 77 3.31 10.54 10.22
N LEU A 78 4.08 9.45 10.21
CA LEU A 78 3.87 8.36 11.16
C LEU A 78 4.14 8.81 12.61
N ASN A 79 5.18 9.61 12.83
CA ASN A 79 5.46 10.20 14.15
C ASN A 79 4.35 11.13 14.64
N ARG A 80 3.71 11.89 13.74
CA ARG A 80 2.54 12.73 14.09
C ARG A 80 1.33 11.88 14.47
N LEU A 81 1.07 10.78 13.77
CA LEU A 81 0.04 9.81 14.14
C LEU A 81 0.32 9.15 15.50
N GLN A 82 1.61 8.89 15.80
CA GLN A 82 2.02 8.38 17.10
C GLN A 82 1.75 9.40 18.22
N ARG A 83 2.15 10.66 18.03
CA ARG A 83 1.97 11.74 19.03
C ARG A 83 0.49 12.06 19.29
N SER A 84 -0.34 12.02 18.24
CA SER A 84 -1.79 12.23 18.35
C SER A 84 -2.54 11.00 18.89
N LYS A 85 -1.84 9.90 19.22
CA LYS A 85 -2.42 8.61 19.66
C LYS A 85 -3.28 7.90 18.63
N GLU A 86 -3.37 8.42 17.41
CA GLU A 86 -4.08 7.80 16.29
C GLU A 86 -3.46 6.46 15.88
N LEU A 87 -2.13 6.35 16.00
CA LEU A 87 -1.41 5.11 15.72
C LEU A 87 -1.77 3.98 16.70
N ASN A 88 -2.27 4.28 17.92
CA ASN A 88 -2.63 3.26 18.90
C ASN A 88 -3.75 2.34 18.41
N LYS A 89 -4.58 2.82 17.48
CA LYS A 89 -5.65 2.04 16.83
C LYS A 89 -5.12 0.86 16.00
N PHE A 90 -3.83 0.85 15.69
CA PHE A 90 -3.14 -0.16 14.90
C PHE A 90 -2.29 -1.13 15.74
N ILE A 91 -2.29 -1.01 17.07
CA ILE A 91 -1.55 -1.91 17.96
C ILE A 91 -2.21 -3.29 17.96
N PHE A 92 -1.39 -4.32 17.72
CA PHE A 92 -1.73 -5.73 17.82
C PHE A 92 -0.73 -6.41 18.77
N ASP A 93 -1.18 -6.85 19.95
CA ASP A 93 -0.31 -7.45 20.99
C ASP A 93 0.94 -6.62 21.30
N ASN A 94 0.75 -5.32 21.55
CA ASN A 94 1.84 -4.37 21.82
C ASN A 94 2.87 -4.23 20.67
N LYS A 95 2.53 -4.71 19.47
CA LYS A 95 3.32 -4.62 18.24
C LYS A 95 2.47 -4.02 17.11
N TYR A 96 3.07 -3.85 15.94
CA TYR A 96 2.39 -3.38 14.73
C TYR A 96 2.51 -4.44 13.63
N LEU A 97 1.39 -4.76 12.99
CA LEU A 97 1.40 -5.64 11.82
C LEU A 97 1.91 -4.84 10.62
N VAL A 98 2.96 -5.34 9.96
CA VAL A 98 3.53 -4.71 8.77
C VAL A 98 3.47 -5.69 7.60
N ALA A 99 2.56 -5.44 6.66
CA ALA A 99 2.45 -6.24 5.46
C ALA A 99 3.41 -5.73 4.38
N ILE A 100 4.17 -6.65 3.78
CA ILE A 100 5.03 -6.37 2.62
C ILE A 100 4.54 -7.15 1.41
N ASP A 101 4.54 -6.48 0.26
CA ASP A 101 4.20 -7.07 -1.04
C ASP A 101 4.75 -6.21 -2.17
N ALA A 102 5.02 -6.82 -3.31
CA ALA A 102 5.54 -6.11 -4.47
C ALA A 102 4.43 -5.74 -5.44
N THR A 103 4.59 -4.59 -6.09
CA THR A 103 3.73 -4.21 -7.21
C THR A 103 4.54 -3.70 -8.37
N GLN A 104 4.19 -4.17 -9.56
CA GLN A 104 4.62 -3.54 -10.80
C GLN A 104 3.92 -2.19 -10.98
N TYR A 105 4.71 -1.16 -11.27
CA TYR A 105 4.23 0.19 -11.59
C TYR A 105 4.61 0.63 -13.01
N TYR A 106 5.53 -0.09 -13.67
CA TYR A 106 5.85 0.11 -15.08
C TYR A 106 6.02 -1.22 -15.81
N SER A 107 5.54 -1.29 -17.06
CA SER A 107 5.80 -2.42 -17.97
C SER A 107 5.78 -1.97 -19.43
N ALA A 108 6.74 -2.47 -20.22
CA ALA A 108 6.81 -2.27 -21.66
C ALA A 108 7.49 -3.44 -22.36
N THR A 109 7.23 -3.62 -23.66
CA THR A 109 7.91 -4.63 -24.50
C THR A 109 9.03 -4.04 -25.36
N LYS A 110 8.98 -2.73 -25.63
CA LYS A 110 9.94 -2.03 -26.51
C LYS A 110 10.87 -1.07 -25.76
N LEU A 111 10.33 -0.32 -24.81
CA LEU A 111 11.09 0.70 -24.07
C LEU A 111 11.74 0.07 -22.83
N ASN A 112 13.06 0.17 -22.74
CA ASN A 112 13.86 -0.33 -21.63
C ASN A 112 14.84 0.73 -21.12
N CYS A 113 15.42 0.46 -19.96
CA CYS A 113 16.56 1.17 -19.39
C CYS A 113 17.43 0.17 -18.61
N PRO A 114 18.67 0.51 -18.23
CA PRO A 114 19.57 -0.40 -17.50
C PRO A 114 18.98 -0.93 -16.18
N CYS A 115 18.08 -0.17 -15.55
CA CYS A 115 17.48 -0.53 -14.27
C CYS A 115 16.25 -1.45 -14.39
N CYS A 116 15.77 -1.72 -15.60
CA CYS A 116 14.59 -2.56 -15.83
C CYS A 116 14.81 -4.01 -15.40
N LEU A 117 13.81 -4.60 -14.76
CA LEU A 117 13.66 -6.04 -14.66
C LEU A 117 13.21 -6.61 -16.01
N THR A 118 13.91 -7.61 -16.51
CA THR A 118 13.62 -8.30 -17.76
C THR A 118 12.89 -9.62 -17.48
N LYS A 119 11.89 -9.95 -18.31
CA LYS A 119 11.21 -11.25 -18.29
C LYS A 119 10.94 -11.71 -19.71
N THR A 120 11.36 -12.94 -20.00
CA THR A 120 11.06 -13.63 -21.26
C THR A 120 9.93 -14.63 -21.03
N ASP A 121 8.86 -14.53 -21.82
CA ASP A 121 7.76 -15.50 -21.76
C ASP A 121 8.12 -16.82 -22.45
N LYS A 122 7.26 -17.84 -22.33
CA LYS A 122 7.47 -19.16 -22.96
C LYS A 122 7.53 -19.11 -24.50
N LYS A 123 7.06 -18.02 -25.11
CA LYS A 123 7.04 -17.79 -26.56
C LYS A 123 8.26 -16.98 -27.02
N GLY A 124 9.18 -16.62 -26.12
CA GLY A 124 10.38 -15.83 -26.42
C GLY A 124 10.15 -14.32 -26.42
N ASN A 125 8.97 -13.82 -26.05
CA ASN A 125 8.72 -12.38 -25.99
C ASN A 125 9.36 -11.79 -24.74
N VAL A 126 10.13 -10.73 -24.94
CA VAL A 126 10.80 -9.99 -23.86
C VAL A 126 9.94 -8.83 -23.38
N SER A 127 9.85 -8.68 -22.07
CA SER A 127 9.20 -7.56 -21.40
C SER A 127 10.12 -6.97 -20.35
N TYR A 128 10.01 -5.66 -20.16
CA TYR A 128 10.78 -4.85 -19.23
C TYR A 128 9.83 -4.21 -18.22
N SER A 129 10.21 -4.20 -16.96
CA SER A 129 9.34 -3.69 -15.90
C SER A 129 10.11 -3.04 -14.76
N HIS A 130 9.40 -2.20 -14.00
CA HIS A 130 9.83 -1.75 -12.69
C HIS A 130 8.79 -2.12 -11.65
N ASN A 131 9.28 -2.62 -10.52
CA ASN A 131 8.46 -3.03 -9.39
C ASN A 131 8.95 -2.30 -8.13
N ALA A 132 8.04 -2.06 -7.19
CA ALA A 132 8.39 -1.55 -5.87
C ALA A 132 7.89 -2.54 -4.82
N LEU A 133 8.71 -2.79 -3.81
CA LEU A 133 8.30 -3.46 -2.58
C LEU A 133 7.69 -2.42 -1.64
N GLN A 134 6.41 -2.57 -1.35
CA GLN A 134 5.68 -1.66 -0.47
C GLN A 134 5.48 -2.30 0.89
N ALA A 135 5.75 -1.54 1.96
CA ALA A 135 5.37 -1.89 3.32
C ALA A 135 4.16 -1.05 3.77
N ILE A 136 3.19 -1.67 4.44
CA ILE A 136 2.06 -0.96 5.06
C ILE A 136 1.88 -1.41 6.51
N ILE A 137 1.55 -0.50 7.40
CA ILE A 137 0.97 -0.85 8.70
C ILE A 137 -0.52 -1.11 8.48
N CYS A 138 -1.01 -2.25 8.96
CA CYS A 138 -2.41 -2.62 8.89
C CYS A 138 -2.88 -3.23 10.21
N HIS A 139 -4.19 -3.38 10.36
CA HIS A 139 -4.79 -4.06 11.51
C HIS A 139 -6.11 -4.71 11.10
N PRO A 140 -6.44 -5.93 11.57
CA PRO A 140 -7.67 -6.63 11.15
C PRO A 140 -8.95 -5.81 11.44
N ASN A 141 -8.94 -5.03 12.52
CA ASN A 141 -10.10 -4.21 12.93
C ASN A 141 -10.04 -2.76 12.43
N GLN A 142 -9.05 -2.40 11.62
CA GLN A 142 -8.96 -1.06 11.03
C GLN A 142 -9.28 -1.11 9.55
N LYS A 143 -10.09 -0.17 9.07
CA LYS A 143 -10.36 -0.01 7.64
C LYS A 143 -9.17 0.62 6.90
N TYR A 144 -8.45 1.51 7.57
CA TYR A 144 -7.36 2.28 7.01
C TYR A 144 -6.05 1.52 7.08
N ILE A 145 -5.11 1.91 6.22
CA ILE A 145 -3.73 1.41 6.21
C ILE A 145 -2.76 2.59 6.19
N LEU A 146 -1.56 2.41 6.73
CA LEU A 146 -0.55 3.46 6.77
C LEU A 146 0.67 3.00 5.96
N PRO A 147 0.84 3.48 4.72
CA PRO A 147 2.04 3.23 3.94
C PRO A 147 3.32 3.67 4.64
N MET A 148 4.36 2.87 4.50
CA MET A 148 5.73 3.20 4.86
C MET A 148 6.55 3.48 3.59
N MET A 149 7.77 3.99 3.71
CA MET A 149 8.65 4.23 2.57
C MET A 149 8.85 2.93 1.76
N PRO A 150 8.55 2.90 0.45
CA PRO A 150 8.81 1.73 -0.41
C PRO A 150 10.31 1.51 -0.66
N GLU A 151 10.65 0.31 -1.10
CA GLU A 151 11.97 -0.01 -1.67
C GLU A 151 11.81 -0.32 -3.16
N ASP A 152 12.66 0.26 -3.99
CA ASP A 152 12.69 -0.02 -5.42
C ASP A 152 13.23 -1.43 -5.69
N ILE A 153 12.66 -2.13 -6.69
CA ILE A 153 13.13 -3.42 -7.18
C ILE A 153 13.64 -3.20 -8.60
N THR A 154 14.93 -2.90 -8.69
CA THR A 154 15.58 -2.51 -9.93
C THR A 154 16.96 -3.13 -10.05
N ASN A 155 17.35 -3.38 -11.29
CA ASN A 155 18.70 -3.83 -11.56
C ASN A 155 19.68 -2.68 -11.31
N SER A 156 20.78 -3.00 -10.64
CA SER A 156 21.94 -2.12 -10.56
C SER A 156 22.84 -2.40 -11.76
N ASP A 157 23.50 -1.37 -12.27
CA ASP A 157 24.45 -1.55 -13.36
C ASP A 157 25.55 -2.54 -12.95
N GLY A 158 25.88 -3.49 -13.82
CA GLY A 158 26.97 -4.46 -13.62
C GLY A 158 26.66 -5.73 -12.80
N THR A 159 25.43 -5.98 -12.33
CA THR A 159 25.10 -7.26 -11.66
C THR A 159 24.56 -8.31 -12.63
N GLU A 160 25.15 -9.51 -12.66
CA GLU A 160 24.67 -10.63 -13.51
C GLU A 160 23.27 -11.14 -13.13
N LYS A 161 22.91 -11.05 -11.84
CA LYS A 161 21.60 -11.49 -11.34
C LYS A 161 20.66 -10.31 -11.21
N GLN A 162 19.45 -10.46 -11.78
CA GLN A 162 18.39 -9.49 -11.61
C GLN A 162 17.96 -9.35 -10.15
N ASP A 163 17.57 -8.14 -9.77
CA ASP A 163 17.03 -7.88 -8.43
C ASP A 163 15.66 -8.57 -8.23
N CYS A 164 15.29 -8.78 -6.98
CA CYS A 164 14.06 -9.51 -6.63
C CYS A 164 13.45 -9.01 -5.32
N GLU A 165 12.20 -9.42 -5.08
CA GLU A 165 11.43 -8.97 -3.92
C GLU A 165 12.10 -9.30 -2.57
N ILE A 166 12.73 -10.47 -2.44
CA ILE A 166 13.43 -10.87 -1.21
C ILE A 166 14.65 -9.98 -0.97
N ASN A 167 15.39 -9.62 -2.01
CA ASN A 167 16.55 -8.73 -1.88
C ASN A 167 16.12 -7.31 -1.52
N ALA A 168 15.06 -6.81 -2.15
CA ALA A 168 14.45 -5.54 -1.75
C ALA A 168 13.96 -5.57 -0.29
N ALA A 169 13.38 -6.67 0.17
CA ALA A 169 12.96 -6.81 1.57
C ALA A 169 14.15 -6.78 2.54
N LYS A 170 15.27 -7.43 2.20
CA LYS A 170 16.52 -7.35 2.98
C LYS A 170 17.07 -5.92 3.07
N ARG A 171 16.84 -5.06 2.06
CA ARG A 171 17.16 -3.64 2.12
C ARG A 171 16.13 -2.85 2.92
N LEU A 172 14.85 -3.13 2.73
CA LEU A 172 13.73 -2.37 3.31
C LEU A 172 13.62 -2.52 4.83
N LEU A 173 13.67 -3.75 5.36
CA LEU A 173 13.45 -4.04 6.78
C LEU A 173 14.43 -3.27 7.69
N PRO A 174 15.76 -3.31 7.48
CA PRO A 174 16.71 -2.51 8.27
C PRO A 174 16.45 -1.01 8.21
N LYS A 175 16.05 -0.48 7.04
CA LYS A 175 15.76 0.94 6.90
C LYS A 175 14.50 1.32 7.70
N ILE A 176 13.44 0.50 7.69
CA ILE A 176 12.24 0.70 8.52
C ILE A 176 12.60 0.68 10.02
N ARG A 177 13.41 -0.29 10.47
CA ARG A 177 13.88 -0.37 11.86
C ARG A 177 14.66 0.87 12.27
N LYS A 178 15.53 1.38 11.39
CA LYS A 178 16.28 2.63 11.61
C LYS A 178 15.36 3.85 11.72
N ASP A 179 14.30 3.90 10.91
CA ASP A 179 13.33 4.99 10.96
C ASP A 179 12.47 4.96 12.22
N HIS A 180 12.18 3.76 12.73
CA HIS A 180 11.26 3.52 13.83
C HIS A 180 11.83 2.58 14.91
N PRO A 181 12.96 2.93 15.58
CA PRO A 181 13.71 2.02 16.45
C PRO A 181 12.99 1.63 17.75
N ARG A 182 11.87 2.28 18.08
CA ARG A 182 11.05 1.99 19.28
C ARG A 182 9.76 1.25 18.95
N MET A 183 9.52 0.92 17.68
CA MET A 183 8.36 0.15 17.26
C MET A 183 8.73 -1.32 17.15
N ASN A 184 7.84 -2.19 17.63
CA ASN A 184 7.96 -3.64 17.48
C ASN A 184 7.07 -4.09 16.35
N PHE A 185 7.60 -4.93 15.45
CA PHE A 185 6.90 -5.33 14.24
C PHE A 185 6.56 -6.82 14.21
N ILE A 186 5.43 -7.14 13.58
CA ILE A 186 5.06 -8.47 13.13
C ILE A 186 4.94 -8.42 11.60
N TRP A 187 5.87 -9.07 10.90
CA TRP A 187 5.94 -9.02 9.44
C TRP A 187 4.95 -9.97 8.79
N LEU A 188 4.13 -9.47 7.87
CA LEU A 188 3.19 -10.25 7.08
C LEU A 188 3.65 -10.32 5.63
N ALA A 189 3.83 -11.51 5.09
CA ALA A 189 4.36 -11.69 3.73
C ALA A 189 3.82 -12.98 3.08
N ASP A 190 3.94 -13.09 1.76
CA ASP A 190 3.54 -14.30 1.03
C ASP A 190 4.58 -15.43 1.16
N SER A 191 4.29 -16.59 0.56
CA SER A 191 5.07 -17.82 0.68
C SER A 191 6.52 -17.70 0.22
N ILE A 192 6.82 -16.80 -0.71
CA ILE A 192 8.20 -16.62 -1.19
C ILE A 192 9.15 -16.13 -0.09
N TYR A 193 8.62 -15.50 0.96
CA TYR A 193 9.42 -14.94 2.05
C TYR A 193 9.71 -15.96 3.16
N ALA A 194 9.00 -17.09 3.19
CA ALA A 194 9.17 -18.14 4.19
C ALA A 194 10.41 -19.03 3.92
N THR A 195 11.57 -18.38 3.82
CA THR A 195 12.88 -19.01 3.62
C THR A 195 13.73 -18.87 4.87
N SER A 196 14.62 -19.84 5.09
CA SER A 196 15.47 -19.84 6.29
C SER A 196 16.30 -18.56 6.43
N PRO A 197 16.99 -18.05 5.38
CA PRO A 197 17.79 -16.83 5.52
C PRO A 197 16.95 -15.59 5.85
N PHE A 198 15.74 -15.48 5.28
CA PHE A 198 14.90 -14.32 5.52
C PHE A 198 14.28 -14.35 6.92
N ILE A 199 13.74 -15.50 7.34
CA ILE A 199 13.23 -15.68 8.71
C ILE A 199 14.32 -15.43 9.75
N LYS A 200 15.55 -15.94 9.52
CA LYS A 200 16.67 -15.70 10.43
C LYS A 200 16.93 -14.20 10.64
N SER A 201 16.87 -13.40 9.58
CA SER A 201 17.06 -11.94 9.66
C SER A 201 15.97 -11.18 10.45
N ILE A 202 14.79 -11.80 10.62
CA ILE A 202 13.69 -11.28 11.45
C ILE A 202 13.91 -11.69 12.91
N LEU A 203 14.26 -12.96 13.14
CA LEU A 203 14.55 -13.49 14.48
C LEU A 203 15.77 -12.82 15.12
N GLU A 204 16.83 -12.56 14.35
CA GLU A 204 18.01 -11.82 14.81
C GLU A 204 17.68 -10.39 15.27
N ALA A 205 16.64 -9.78 14.69
CA ALA A 205 16.11 -8.48 15.11
C ALA A 205 15.09 -8.57 16.26
N LYS A 206 14.82 -9.77 16.80
CA LYS A 206 13.85 -10.04 17.87
C LYS A 206 12.41 -9.63 17.52
N GLU A 207 12.06 -9.73 16.24
CA GLU A 207 10.73 -9.43 15.72
C GLU A 207 9.95 -10.72 15.42
N ASP A 208 8.65 -10.59 15.18
CA ASP A 208 7.81 -11.72 14.79
C ASP A 208 7.45 -11.68 13.31
N PHE A 209 6.97 -12.81 12.80
CA PHE A 209 6.40 -12.90 11.47
C PHE A 209 5.15 -13.78 11.44
N ILE A 210 4.29 -13.54 10.45
CA ILE A 210 3.21 -14.43 10.05
C ILE A 210 3.23 -14.52 8.53
N PHE A 211 3.86 -15.56 8.01
CA PHE A 211 4.06 -15.75 6.57
C PHE A 211 3.12 -16.78 6.00
N ARG A 212 2.61 -16.51 4.79
CA ARG A 212 1.82 -17.51 4.06
C ARG A 212 2.70 -18.71 3.76
N ILE A 213 2.11 -19.90 3.76
CA ILE A 213 2.77 -21.13 3.34
C ILE A 213 1.96 -21.75 2.20
N LYS A 214 2.67 -22.29 1.21
CA LYS A 214 2.11 -22.98 0.04
C LYS A 214 2.82 -24.30 -0.17
N GLN A 215 2.06 -25.35 -0.51
CA GLN A 215 2.58 -26.70 -0.67
C GLN A 215 3.63 -26.83 -1.76
N GLY A 216 3.47 -26.08 -2.86
CA GLY A 216 4.46 -26.05 -3.94
C GLY A 216 5.84 -25.59 -3.48
N ASP A 217 5.87 -24.58 -2.61
CA ASP A 217 7.10 -23.94 -2.11
C ASP A 217 7.67 -24.67 -0.88
N HIS A 218 6.81 -25.31 -0.07
CA HIS A 218 7.16 -25.84 1.27
C HIS A 218 6.83 -27.33 1.41
N LYS A 219 7.22 -28.16 0.44
CA LYS A 219 6.88 -29.59 0.41
C LYS A 219 7.24 -30.33 1.70
N HIS A 220 8.44 -30.08 2.25
CA HIS A 220 8.89 -30.73 3.48
C HIS A 220 8.00 -30.40 4.68
N LEU A 221 7.71 -29.11 4.89
CA LEU A 221 6.81 -28.65 5.95
C LEU A 221 5.43 -29.30 5.82
N TYR A 222 4.89 -29.39 4.60
CA TYR A 222 3.61 -30.06 4.36
C TYR A 222 3.66 -31.56 4.70
N SER A 223 4.68 -32.28 4.24
CA SER A 223 4.85 -33.69 4.60
C SER A 223 4.94 -33.90 6.12
N TYR A 224 5.58 -32.96 6.83
CA TYR A 224 5.69 -33.01 8.29
C TYR A 224 4.32 -32.79 8.96
N ILE A 225 3.59 -31.72 8.62
CA ILE A 225 2.28 -31.45 9.25
C ILE A 225 1.20 -32.48 8.86
N ASP A 226 1.33 -33.15 7.71
CA ASP A 226 0.40 -34.21 7.29
C ASP A 226 0.62 -35.52 8.10
N SER A 227 1.80 -35.68 8.73
CA SER A 227 2.17 -36.84 9.56
C SER A 227 2.26 -36.53 11.06
N THR A 228 1.98 -35.29 11.46
CA THR A 228 2.06 -34.83 12.86
C THR A 228 0.66 -34.57 13.42
N GLU A 229 0.43 -34.88 14.69
CA GLU A 229 -0.81 -34.53 15.38
C GLU A 229 -0.95 -33.00 15.50
N HIS A 230 -2.17 -32.49 15.33
CA HIS A 230 -2.46 -31.07 15.45
C HIS A 230 -3.34 -30.81 16.65
N LYS A 231 -3.19 -29.63 17.25
CA LYS A 231 -4.20 -29.08 18.16
C LYS A 231 -5.28 -28.39 17.33
N SER A 232 -6.52 -28.38 17.82
CA SER A 232 -7.67 -27.88 17.06
C SER A 232 -8.53 -26.96 17.90
N TYR A 233 -8.79 -25.75 17.37
CA TYR A 233 -9.67 -24.76 17.96
C TYR A 233 -10.78 -24.37 16.97
N LYS A 234 -12.02 -24.21 17.45
CA LYS A 234 -13.18 -23.86 16.62
C LYS A 234 -13.80 -22.54 17.06
N GLU A 235 -13.91 -21.60 16.13
CA GLU A 235 -14.64 -20.33 16.29
C GLU A 235 -15.98 -20.45 15.55
N VAL A 236 -17.10 -20.43 16.28
CA VAL A 236 -18.44 -20.47 15.70
C VAL A 236 -18.94 -19.04 15.51
N GLY A 237 -19.17 -18.63 14.27
CA GLY A 237 -19.84 -17.37 13.93
C GLY A 237 -21.24 -17.60 13.35
N ASP A 238 -21.98 -16.52 13.14
CA ASP A 238 -23.41 -16.56 12.75
C ASP A 238 -23.71 -17.34 11.46
N LYS A 239 -22.77 -17.32 10.50
CA LYS A 239 -22.95 -17.91 9.15
C LYS A 239 -21.84 -18.88 8.76
N SER A 240 -20.82 -19.04 9.60
CA SER A 240 -19.65 -19.86 9.28
C SER A 240 -18.94 -20.29 10.55
N ILE A 241 -18.36 -21.48 10.51
CA ILE A 241 -17.45 -21.98 11.54
C ILE A 241 -16.04 -21.88 10.98
N ILE A 242 -15.11 -21.31 11.75
CA ILE A 242 -13.69 -21.34 11.42
C ILE A 242 -13.02 -22.39 12.30
N VAL A 243 -12.35 -23.36 11.68
CA VAL A 243 -11.58 -24.39 12.37
C VAL A 243 -10.10 -24.11 12.16
N HIS A 244 -9.35 -24.01 13.26
CA HIS A 244 -7.92 -23.76 13.27
C HIS A 244 -7.20 -25.02 13.70
N HIS A 245 -6.48 -25.66 12.79
CA HIS A 245 -5.52 -26.69 13.14
C HIS A 245 -4.17 -26.02 13.32
N TYR A 246 -3.50 -26.26 14.44
CA TYR A 246 -2.20 -25.67 14.69
C TYR A 246 -1.18 -26.68 15.19
N TYR A 247 0.06 -26.42 14.80
CA TYR A 247 1.22 -27.29 14.98
C TYR A 247 2.34 -26.46 15.59
N GLU A 248 3.10 -27.07 16.49
CA GLU A 248 4.24 -26.44 17.16
C GLU A 248 5.55 -27.06 16.65
N ASP A 249 6.62 -26.25 16.63
CA ASP A 249 8.00 -26.69 16.34
C ASP A 249 8.19 -27.46 15.03
N VAL A 250 7.46 -27.08 13.97
CA VAL A 250 7.53 -27.71 12.65
C VAL A 250 8.80 -27.28 11.92
N PRO A 251 9.66 -28.22 11.44
CA PRO A 251 10.82 -27.88 10.62
C PRO A 251 10.42 -27.19 9.31
N LEU A 252 10.94 -26.00 9.06
CA LEU A 252 10.61 -25.20 7.87
C LEU A 252 11.01 -25.93 6.57
N ASN A 253 12.20 -26.54 6.56
CA ASN A 253 12.74 -27.33 5.46
C ASN A 253 13.80 -28.33 5.95
N LYS A 254 14.34 -29.14 5.04
CA LYS A 254 15.38 -30.15 5.35
C LYS A 254 16.78 -29.57 5.60
N SER A 255 17.02 -28.34 5.16
CA SER A 255 18.35 -27.74 5.03
C SER A 255 18.69 -26.74 6.14
N SER A 256 17.80 -26.54 7.12
CA SER A 256 18.04 -25.60 8.21
C SER A 256 17.36 -26.06 9.49
N ASP A 257 17.92 -25.63 10.62
CA ASP A 257 17.38 -25.90 11.96
C ASP A 257 16.23 -24.97 12.37
N ILE A 258 15.69 -24.18 11.44
CA ILE A 258 14.58 -23.29 11.73
C ILE A 258 13.29 -24.10 11.85
N THR A 259 12.70 -24.05 13.04
CA THR A 259 11.34 -24.52 13.31
C THR A 259 10.38 -23.34 13.36
N VAL A 260 9.11 -23.61 13.03
CA VAL A 260 8.03 -22.63 13.02
C VAL A 260 6.76 -23.26 13.58
N ASN A 261 5.88 -22.43 14.14
CA ASN A 261 4.52 -22.84 14.44
C ASN A 261 3.66 -22.64 13.19
N VAL A 262 2.75 -23.58 12.91
CA VAL A 262 1.93 -23.57 11.70
C VAL A 262 0.46 -23.48 12.08
N ILE A 263 -0.28 -22.60 11.39
CA ILE A 263 -1.75 -22.51 11.48
C ILE A 263 -2.33 -22.91 10.13
N LYS A 264 -3.26 -23.86 10.11
CA LYS A 264 -4.08 -24.25 8.97
C LYS A 264 -5.55 -23.98 9.32
N ALA A 265 -6.11 -22.93 8.72
CA ALA A 265 -7.48 -22.50 8.98
C ALA A 265 -8.43 -22.92 7.86
N TYR A 266 -9.58 -23.44 8.26
CA TYR A 266 -10.68 -23.86 7.40
C TYR A 266 -11.91 -23.02 7.69
N VAL A 267 -12.63 -22.62 6.65
CA VAL A 267 -13.95 -22.01 6.77
C VAL A 267 -14.96 -23.05 6.35
N ILE A 268 -15.86 -23.38 7.27
CA ILE A 268 -17.00 -24.25 7.06
C ILE A 268 -18.24 -23.37 6.93
N THR A 269 -18.92 -23.46 5.80
CA THR A 269 -20.18 -22.76 5.53
C THR A 269 -21.28 -23.75 5.23
N GLU A 270 -22.50 -23.40 5.61
CA GLU A 270 -23.70 -24.14 5.27
C GLU A 270 -24.52 -23.34 4.26
N ASP A 271 -24.95 -23.99 3.18
CA ASP A 271 -25.81 -23.35 2.18
C ASP A 271 -27.29 -23.34 2.64
N LYS A 272 -28.16 -22.71 1.84
CA LYS A 272 -29.60 -22.64 2.12
C LYS A 272 -30.31 -24.01 2.13
N HIS A 273 -29.67 -25.03 1.59
CA HIS A 273 -30.16 -26.41 1.50
C HIS A 273 -29.60 -27.31 2.61
N GLY A 274 -28.79 -26.76 3.53
CA GLY A 274 -28.17 -27.50 4.63
C GLY A 274 -26.85 -28.21 4.26
N ASN A 275 -26.32 -28.00 3.05
CA ASN A 275 -25.06 -28.63 2.64
C ASN A 275 -23.87 -27.88 3.23
N LYS A 276 -22.98 -28.61 3.89
CA LYS A 276 -21.74 -28.07 4.45
C LYS A 276 -20.60 -28.17 3.44
N SER A 277 -19.92 -27.07 3.21
CA SER A 277 -18.68 -27.00 2.44
C SER A 277 -17.53 -26.53 3.33
N SER A 278 -16.34 -27.11 3.14
CA SER A 278 -15.12 -26.72 3.85
C SER A 278 -14.09 -26.22 2.86
N THR A 279 -13.60 -24.99 3.06
CA THR A 279 -12.56 -24.38 2.22
C THR A 279 -11.40 -23.95 3.09
N ILE A 280 -10.16 -24.20 2.63
CA ILE A 280 -8.97 -23.70 3.32
C ILE A 280 -8.92 -22.17 3.19
N ALA A 281 -9.09 -21.45 4.31
CA ALA A 281 -8.83 -20.02 4.36
C ALA A 281 -7.34 -19.74 4.25
N GLY A 282 -6.51 -20.57 4.91
CA GLY A 282 -5.08 -20.43 4.74
C GLY A 282 -4.20 -21.32 5.56
N VAL A 283 -2.92 -21.30 5.19
CA VAL A 283 -1.83 -21.92 5.92
C VAL A 283 -0.76 -20.87 6.15
N TRP A 284 -0.33 -20.71 7.40
CA TRP A 284 0.67 -19.71 7.78
C TRP A 284 1.70 -20.31 8.72
N ALA A 285 2.95 -19.84 8.61
CA ALA A 285 4.03 -20.09 9.56
C ALA A 285 4.29 -18.83 10.39
N THR A 286 4.60 -19.02 11.67
CA THR A 286 4.93 -17.95 12.62
C THR A 286 5.89 -18.45 13.69
N ASN A 287 6.68 -17.54 14.28
CA ASN A 287 7.46 -17.80 15.49
C ASN A 287 6.69 -17.51 16.78
N MET A 288 5.46 -17.00 16.68
CA MET A 288 4.61 -16.71 17.84
C MET A 288 4.08 -18.01 18.45
N LYS A 289 4.04 -18.10 19.78
CA LYS A 289 3.43 -19.23 20.50
C LYS A 289 1.94 -19.33 20.17
N LEU A 290 1.44 -20.54 19.99
CA LEU A 290 0.05 -20.80 19.62
C LEU A 290 -0.69 -21.50 20.76
N ASP A 291 -1.90 -21.05 21.03
CA ASP A 291 -2.84 -21.68 21.96
C ASP A 291 -4.28 -21.37 21.57
N ASP A 292 -5.23 -22.00 22.26
CA ASP A 292 -6.67 -21.82 22.03
C ASP A 292 -7.15 -20.37 22.23
N ASN A 293 -6.41 -19.55 23.01
CA ASN A 293 -6.78 -18.17 23.28
C ASN A 293 -6.29 -17.21 22.17
N ASN A 294 -5.23 -17.58 21.44
CA ASN A 294 -4.57 -16.66 20.50
C ASN A 294 -4.68 -17.06 19.02
N VAL A 295 -4.91 -18.34 18.71
CA VAL A 295 -4.83 -18.86 17.33
C VAL A 295 -5.80 -18.17 16.37
N ALA A 296 -7.03 -17.87 16.83
CA ALA A 296 -8.03 -17.15 16.05
C ALA A 296 -7.59 -15.70 15.78
N LYS A 297 -7.04 -15.02 16.78
CA LYS A 297 -6.53 -13.65 16.67
C LYS A 297 -5.34 -13.55 15.71
N ILE A 298 -4.38 -14.47 15.81
CA ILE A 298 -3.23 -14.55 14.88
C ILE A 298 -3.70 -14.86 13.46
N THR A 299 -4.70 -15.74 13.29
CA THR A 299 -5.31 -16.00 11.97
C THR A 299 -5.93 -14.72 11.36
N LYS A 300 -6.63 -13.91 12.17
CA LYS A 300 -7.17 -12.61 11.74
C LYS A 300 -6.05 -11.65 11.32
N ALA A 301 -4.96 -11.58 12.09
CA ALA A 301 -3.77 -10.80 11.71
C ALA A 301 -3.13 -11.29 10.40
N ALA A 302 -2.99 -12.61 10.22
CA ALA A 302 -2.46 -13.22 9.00
C ALA A 302 -3.26 -12.83 7.75
N ARG A 303 -4.59 -12.77 7.89
CA ARG A 303 -5.50 -12.33 6.83
C ARG A 303 -5.43 -10.84 6.57
N ALA A 304 -5.03 -10.01 7.54
CA ALA A 304 -4.86 -8.57 7.35
C ALA A 304 -3.79 -8.22 6.29
N ARG A 305 -2.90 -9.16 5.93
CA ARG A 305 -1.97 -9.00 4.80
C ARG A 305 -2.70 -8.62 3.50
N TRP A 306 -3.87 -9.22 3.23
CA TRP A 306 -4.66 -8.96 2.01
C TRP A 306 -5.05 -7.49 1.82
N LYS A 307 -4.98 -6.67 2.88
CA LYS A 307 -5.19 -5.23 2.80
C LYS A 307 -4.18 -4.53 1.90
N ILE A 308 -2.94 -5.02 1.78
CA ILE A 308 -1.97 -4.41 0.85
C ILE A 308 -2.42 -4.55 -0.61
N GLU A 309 -2.98 -5.70 -0.98
CA GLU A 309 -3.49 -5.91 -2.33
C GLU A 309 -4.80 -5.14 -2.55
N ASN A 310 -5.75 -5.24 -1.62
CA ASN A 310 -7.11 -4.75 -1.79
C ASN A 310 -7.31 -3.27 -1.47
N GLU A 311 -6.63 -2.76 -0.45
CA GLU A 311 -6.78 -1.39 0.06
C GLU A 311 -5.65 -0.48 -0.41
N CYS A 312 -4.45 -1.01 -0.70
CA CYS A 312 -3.35 -0.25 -1.31
C CYS A 312 -3.34 -0.41 -2.83
N PHE A 313 -2.83 -1.53 -3.36
CA PHE A 313 -2.51 -1.65 -4.79
C PHE A 313 -3.73 -1.54 -5.71
N LYS A 314 -4.86 -2.14 -5.34
CA LYS A 314 -6.11 -1.98 -6.10
C LYS A 314 -6.57 -0.51 -6.12
N ALA A 315 -6.42 0.21 -5.01
CA ALA A 315 -6.73 1.64 -4.96
C ALA A 315 -5.81 2.43 -5.89
N LEU A 316 -4.49 2.20 -5.79
CA LEU A 316 -3.49 2.89 -6.59
C LEU A 316 -3.62 2.63 -8.11
N LYS A 317 -4.03 1.42 -8.49
CA LYS A 317 -4.18 1.04 -9.91
C LYS A 317 -5.55 1.36 -10.51
N ARG A 318 -6.62 1.37 -9.71
CA ARG A 318 -8.00 1.39 -10.24
C ARG A 318 -8.90 2.48 -9.65
N SER A 319 -8.41 3.29 -8.71
CA SER A 319 -9.22 4.29 -7.99
C SER A 319 -8.71 5.72 -8.17
N GLY A 320 -8.16 6.04 -9.35
CA GLY A 320 -7.82 7.42 -9.75
C GLY A 320 -6.42 7.92 -9.37
N TYR A 321 -5.51 7.02 -8.97
CA TYR A 321 -4.09 7.36 -8.78
C TYR A 321 -3.21 6.98 -9.98
N GLU A 322 -3.75 6.19 -10.93
CA GLU A 322 -3.10 5.88 -12.21
C GLU A 322 -1.66 5.34 -12.09
N LEU A 323 -1.40 4.50 -11.07
CA LEU A 323 -0.06 3.98 -10.76
C LEU A 323 0.65 3.32 -11.95
N THR A 324 -0.09 2.64 -12.82
CA THR A 324 0.47 1.91 -13.97
C THR A 324 0.66 2.76 -15.22
N HIS A 325 0.32 4.05 -15.16
CA HIS A 325 0.57 4.94 -16.27
C HIS A 325 2.07 5.18 -16.46
N ASN A 326 2.50 5.42 -17.70
CA ASN A 326 3.91 5.69 -17.99
C ASN A 326 4.20 7.17 -17.77
N TRP A 327 4.77 7.49 -16.62
CA TRP A 327 5.06 8.85 -16.18
C TRP A 327 6.45 9.36 -16.56
N GLY A 328 7.30 8.49 -17.10
CA GLY A 328 8.75 8.67 -17.22
C GLY A 328 9.43 7.32 -16.97
N HIS A 329 10.64 7.12 -17.47
CA HIS A 329 11.28 5.79 -17.48
C HIS A 329 12.81 5.82 -17.42
N GLN A 330 13.44 6.80 -18.05
CA GLN A 330 14.86 6.71 -18.38
C GLN A 330 15.80 7.15 -17.27
N LYS A 331 15.36 7.97 -16.32
CA LYS A 331 16.22 8.61 -15.31
C LYS A 331 15.68 8.46 -13.88
N GLY A 332 14.97 7.36 -13.59
CA GLY A 332 14.42 7.11 -12.25
C GLY A 332 13.15 7.92 -11.92
N GLU A 333 12.59 8.68 -12.88
CA GLU A 333 11.38 9.47 -12.67
C GLU A 333 10.20 8.59 -12.22
N SER A 334 10.19 7.35 -12.67
CA SER A 334 9.12 6.38 -12.44
C SER A 334 8.99 6.03 -10.94
N PHE A 335 10.11 5.85 -10.23
CA PHE A 335 10.09 5.58 -8.78
C PHE A 335 9.84 6.85 -7.94
N VAL A 336 10.30 8.01 -8.41
CA VAL A 336 9.92 9.30 -7.82
C VAL A 336 8.41 9.50 -7.88
N ILE A 337 7.80 9.22 -9.03
CA ILE A 337 6.35 9.37 -9.22
C ILE A 337 5.57 8.31 -8.44
N TYR A 338 6.09 7.08 -8.33
CA TYR A 338 5.57 6.08 -7.40
C TYR A 338 5.48 6.65 -5.97
N ASN A 339 6.56 7.27 -5.48
CA ASN A 339 6.59 7.88 -4.15
C ASN A 339 5.59 9.03 -4.02
N LEU A 340 5.47 9.92 -5.01
CA LEU A 340 4.49 11.02 -4.96
C LEU A 340 3.05 10.48 -4.91
N ILE A 341 2.73 9.47 -5.71
CA ILE A 341 1.43 8.77 -5.70
C ILE A 341 1.18 8.12 -4.34
N MET A 342 2.16 7.41 -3.79
CA MET A 342 2.05 6.73 -2.51
C MET A 342 1.89 7.72 -1.36
N ILE A 343 2.60 8.84 -1.38
CA ILE A 343 2.44 9.93 -0.40
C ILE A 343 1.03 10.52 -0.51
N ALA A 344 0.53 10.81 -1.72
CA ALA A 344 -0.85 11.28 -1.89
C ALA A 344 -1.86 10.30 -1.27
N PHE A 345 -1.71 9.00 -1.56
CA PHE A 345 -2.55 7.96 -0.98
C PHE A 345 -2.43 7.90 0.54
N TYR A 346 -1.22 7.93 1.10
CA TYR A 346 -0.97 7.93 2.54
C TYR A 346 -1.69 9.09 3.23
N MET A 347 -1.63 10.28 2.64
CA MET A 347 -2.27 11.44 3.22
C MET A 347 -3.79 11.36 3.18
N HIS A 348 -4.37 10.77 2.13
CA HIS A 348 -5.81 10.52 2.12
C HIS A 348 -6.24 9.53 3.22
N GLN A 349 -5.40 8.54 3.55
CA GLN A 349 -5.62 7.68 4.72
C GLN A 349 -5.58 8.48 6.02
N ILE A 350 -4.60 9.38 6.17
CA ILE A 350 -4.47 10.25 7.35
C ILE A 350 -5.65 11.21 7.48
N LEU A 351 -6.06 11.86 6.40
CA LEU A 351 -7.20 12.79 6.38
C LEU A 351 -8.49 12.07 6.74
N GLU A 352 -8.76 10.88 6.17
CA GLU A 352 -9.92 10.08 6.58
C GLU A 352 -9.83 9.62 8.05
N LEU A 353 -8.63 9.46 8.60
CA LEU A 353 -8.44 9.07 10.00
C LEU A 353 -8.61 10.24 10.97
N THR A 354 -8.18 11.45 10.60
CA THR A 354 -7.94 12.55 11.55
C THR A 354 -8.74 13.83 11.25
N ASP A 355 -9.06 14.12 9.99
CA ASP A 355 -9.59 15.42 9.58
C ASP A 355 -11.13 15.42 9.50
N TYR A 356 -11.78 16.20 10.37
CA TYR A 356 -13.24 16.25 10.45
C TYR A 356 -13.90 16.85 9.20
N LEU A 357 -13.26 17.85 8.60
CA LEU A 357 -13.77 18.52 7.41
C LEU A 357 -13.75 17.56 6.21
N PHE A 358 -12.63 16.89 6.00
CA PHE A 358 -12.47 15.87 4.96
C PHE A 358 -13.41 14.68 5.18
N LYS A 359 -13.56 14.21 6.43
CA LYS A 359 -14.54 13.15 6.78
C LYS A 359 -15.96 13.56 6.41
N LYS A 360 -16.36 14.81 6.71
CA LYS A 360 -17.68 15.33 6.34
C LYS A 360 -17.88 15.38 4.83
N CYS A 361 -16.90 15.89 4.08
CA CYS A 361 -16.91 15.84 2.61
C CYS A 361 -17.06 14.41 2.08
N ARG A 362 -16.35 13.44 2.69
CA ARG A 362 -16.46 12.03 2.31
C ARG A 362 -17.83 11.44 2.58
N GLN A 363 -18.45 11.77 3.70
CA GLN A 363 -19.79 11.32 4.03
C GLN A 363 -20.81 11.83 3.00
N ILE A 364 -20.72 13.11 2.64
CA ILE A 364 -21.59 13.75 1.64
C ILE A 364 -21.44 13.09 0.27
N SER A 365 -20.22 12.99 -0.24
CA SER A 365 -19.98 12.45 -1.60
C SER A 365 -20.14 10.93 -1.69
N ARG A 366 -20.28 10.21 -0.57
CA ARG A 366 -20.44 8.74 -0.41
C ARG A 366 -19.27 7.88 -0.89
N THR A 367 -18.64 8.21 -2.00
CA THR A 367 -17.47 7.49 -2.54
C THR A 367 -16.28 8.44 -2.72
N PHE A 368 -15.06 7.89 -2.69
CA PHE A 368 -13.85 8.66 -3.01
C PHE A 368 -13.89 9.21 -4.44
N LYS A 369 -14.36 8.40 -5.39
CA LYS A 369 -14.46 8.81 -6.80
C LYS A 369 -15.30 10.09 -6.93
N ASN A 370 -16.48 10.12 -6.32
CA ASN A 370 -17.36 11.27 -6.35
C ASN A 370 -16.72 12.49 -5.68
N LEU A 371 -16.19 12.33 -4.46
CA LEU A 371 -15.53 13.43 -3.76
C LEU A 371 -14.44 14.06 -4.64
N TRP A 372 -13.57 13.22 -5.19
CA TRP A 372 -12.49 13.68 -6.04
C TRP A 372 -12.97 14.31 -7.34
N THR A 373 -14.06 13.82 -7.92
CA THR A 373 -14.72 14.43 -9.07
C THR A 373 -15.25 15.82 -8.73
N ASP A 374 -15.98 15.96 -7.62
CA ASP A 374 -16.57 17.23 -7.18
C ASP A 374 -15.50 18.26 -6.87
N LEU A 375 -14.48 17.90 -6.07
CA LEU A 375 -13.35 18.79 -5.77
C LEU A 375 -12.58 19.19 -7.04
N THR A 376 -12.48 18.30 -8.03
CA THR A 376 -11.86 18.65 -9.32
C THR A 376 -12.70 19.66 -10.09
N TYR A 377 -14.03 19.54 -10.07
CA TYR A 377 -14.91 20.53 -10.67
C TYR A 377 -14.78 21.87 -9.96
N HIS A 378 -14.82 21.88 -8.62
CA HIS A 378 -14.63 23.08 -7.83
C HIS A 378 -13.32 23.77 -8.19
N PHE A 379 -12.22 23.04 -8.15
CA PHE A 379 -10.88 23.55 -8.45
C PHE A 379 -10.73 24.11 -9.88
N LYS A 380 -11.48 23.59 -10.85
CA LYS A 380 -11.44 24.06 -12.24
C LYS A 380 -12.18 25.38 -12.45
N TYR A 381 -13.25 25.63 -11.69
CA TYR A 381 -14.19 26.70 -12.00
C TYR A 381 -14.22 27.84 -10.96
N TYR A 382 -13.84 27.57 -9.72
CA TYR A 382 -13.84 28.55 -8.63
C TYR A 382 -12.43 28.76 -8.08
N LEU A 383 -12.13 30.00 -7.70
CA LEU A 383 -10.90 30.35 -7.01
C LEU A 383 -11.13 30.20 -5.50
N PHE A 384 -10.20 29.54 -4.82
CA PHE A 384 -10.21 29.35 -3.37
C PHE A 384 -8.91 29.86 -2.77
N GLU A 385 -9.02 30.58 -1.65
CA GLU A 385 -7.86 31.04 -0.88
C GLU A 385 -7.08 29.91 -0.21
N SER A 386 -7.74 28.79 0.11
CA SER A 386 -7.09 27.65 0.72
C SER A 386 -7.82 26.33 0.42
N TRP A 387 -7.19 25.22 0.83
CA TRP A 387 -7.80 23.90 0.76
C TRP A 387 -9.05 23.80 1.64
N GLU A 388 -8.97 24.34 2.85
CA GLU A 388 -10.05 24.39 3.83
C GLU A 388 -11.25 25.16 3.26
N HIS A 389 -11.01 26.31 2.61
CA HIS A 389 -12.06 27.07 1.93
C HIS A 389 -12.76 26.22 0.85
N MET A 390 -12.01 25.47 0.03
CA MET A 390 -12.64 24.59 -0.97
C MET A 390 -13.46 23.46 -0.33
N LEU A 391 -13.00 22.87 0.78
CA LEU A 391 -13.75 21.82 1.47
C LEU A 391 -15.02 22.36 2.16
N CYS A 392 -14.95 23.52 2.81
CA CYS A 392 -16.13 24.19 3.37
C CYS A 392 -17.15 24.50 2.26
N PHE A 393 -16.69 25.06 1.14
CA PHE A 393 -17.53 25.33 -0.02
C PHE A 393 -18.21 24.05 -0.55
N HIS A 394 -17.49 22.94 -0.61
CA HIS A 394 -18.07 21.65 -1.01
C HIS A 394 -19.20 21.21 -0.08
N ILE A 395 -19.03 21.38 1.24
CA ILE A 395 -20.05 21.02 2.24
C ILE A 395 -21.27 21.94 2.11
N GLU A 396 -21.05 23.24 2.02
CA GLU A 396 -22.10 24.26 1.90
C GLU A 396 -22.92 24.09 0.60
N LYS A 397 -22.27 23.77 -0.53
CA LYS A 397 -22.95 23.49 -1.80
C LYS A 397 -23.78 22.22 -1.81
N ASN A 398 -23.64 21.39 -0.78
CA ASN A 398 -24.48 20.21 -0.56
C ASN A 398 -25.42 20.39 0.64
N ASP A 399 -25.78 21.64 0.97
CA ASP A 399 -26.76 22.00 2.00
C ASP A 399 -26.42 21.47 3.41
N HIS A 400 -25.13 21.43 3.73
CA HIS A 400 -24.62 21.06 5.04
C HIS A 400 -23.79 22.21 5.64
N SER A 401 -23.73 22.26 6.97
CA SER A 401 -22.82 23.17 7.68
C SER A 401 -21.44 22.52 7.86
N PRO A 402 -20.33 23.23 7.59
CA PRO A 402 -19.00 22.77 7.95
C PRO A 402 -18.89 22.52 9.46
N PRO A 403 -18.16 21.48 9.91
CA PRO A 403 -17.89 21.29 11.32
C PRO A 403 -17.07 22.45 11.87
N GLU A 404 -17.27 22.82 13.14
CA GLU A 404 -16.37 23.75 13.82
C GLU A 404 -14.95 23.19 13.83
N ILE A 405 -14.00 23.98 13.35
CA ILE A 405 -12.59 23.64 13.31
C ILE A 405 -12.05 23.95 14.72
N VAL A 406 -11.80 22.91 15.52
CA VAL A 406 -11.21 23.01 16.86
C VAL A 406 -9.70 22.98 16.78
#